data_AF-A0A960B5U5-F1
#
_entry.id   AF-A0A960B5U5-F1
#
_cell.length_a   1.000
_cell.length_b   1.000
_cell.length_c   1.000
_cell.angle_alpha   90.00
_cell.angle_beta   90.00
_cell.angle_gamma   90.00
#
_symmetry.space_group_name_H-M   'P 1'
#
loop_
_entity.id
_entity.type
_entity.pdbx_description
1 polymer ?
#
loop_
_entity_poly.entity_id
_entity_poly.type
_entity_poly.pdbx_seq_one_letter_code
_entity_poly.pdbx_strand_id
1 'polypeptide(L)'
;MTVGAVARHKTALTRVALSRPMATAMADGLLPEGSTVFDYGCGKGDDLRHLRALGYPVDGWDPTHRPSAQPRPAAVVNLGFVINVIEHPGERREVLRSAWELTEQLLVVSARMTWDARDLVGRPMGDGTLTRAGTFQKFYDQNELAEWIESSLDVKPYAAAPGIFYVFREEAAAQRFVASRVYAYRPRVTIDPQAQYEANQETLAPLLAFMQAHARSPRVGELPPGQLADIQEALGSLGKAQRLIRQVTDDDYWDQVTVQRRAELLIYVALSRFGRRPRFSQLDGQLAGDIRALFGTYQEACLQADRLLLACGDQAMLYVNARGSKVGKQTPSALYVHRSAMAEIPPVLQVYEGCARVLAGTIASANMIKLSVTEPQVSYLTYPDFDRDPHPVLRSAITVNLRRLSVDWRDYTRSDNPPLLHRKEEFLGGDHPRRSLYERLTRAEIRAGLYEHPERIGQLRGWEATLSAAGVSLRGHRLVRD
;
A
#
# COMPACT_ATOMS: atom_id res chain seq x y z
N MET A 1 -30.25 26.59 -30.98
CA MET A 1 -29.51 25.36 -30.65
C MET A 1 -29.47 25.23 -29.14
N THR A 2 -30.17 24.25 -28.58
CA THR A 2 -30.19 23.96 -27.15
C THR A 2 -28.78 23.58 -26.69
N VAL A 3 -28.17 24.42 -25.86
CA VAL A 3 -26.90 24.09 -25.20
C VAL A 3 -27.19 22.91 -24.28
N GLY A 4 -26.67 21.73 -24.60
CA GLY A 4 -26.81 20.54 -23.75
C GLY A 4 -26.25 20.83 -22.35
N ALA A 5 -26.95 20.34 -21.31
CA ALA A 5 -26.60 20.59 -19.91
C ALA A 5 -25.15 20.17 -19.60
N VAL A 6 -24.39 21.04 -18.93
CA VAL A 6 -23.01 20.78 -18.50
C VAL A 6 -22.98 19.67 -17.46
N ALA A 7 -22.18 18.63 -17.67
CA ALA A 7 -22.13 17.44 -16.82
C ALA A 7 -21.22 17.63 -15.57
N ARG A 8 -21.50 18.63 -14.73
CA ARG A 8 -20.66 19.01 -13.58
C ARG A 8 -20.30 17.82 -12.66
N HIS A 9 -21.26 16.92 -12.44
CA HIS A 9 -21.12 15.71 -11.62
C HIS A 9 -19.97 14.78 -12.00
N LYS A 10 -19.47 14.82 -13.24
CA LYS A 10 -18.38 13.96 -13.73
C LYS A 10 -16.99 14.42 -13.32
N THR A 11 -16.87 15.58 -12.67
CA THR A 11 -15.58 16.17 -12.27
C THR A 11 -15.10 15.75 -10.88
N ALA A 12 -15.97 15.12 -10.08
CA ALA A 12 -15.64 14.67 -8.73
C ALA A 12 -14.65 13.48 -8.76
N LEU A 13 -13.44 13.72 -8.27
CA LEU A 13 -12.37 12.72 -8.16
C LEU A 13 -12.47 11.95 -6.84
N THR A 14 -12.04 10.68 -6.86
CA THR A 14 -11.83 9.89 -5.64
C THR A 14 -10.37 10.05 -5.20
N ARG A 15 -10.13 10.31 -3.91
CA ARG A 15 -8.79 10.57 -3.34
C ARG A 15 -8.51 9.68 -2.13
N VAL A 16 -7.23 9.36 -1.93
CA VAL A 16 -6.70 8.51 -0.85
C VAL A 16 -6.19 9.34 0.34
N ALA A 17 -6.18 10.67 0.22
CA ALA A 17 -5.75 11.61 1.24
C ALA A 17 -6.62 12.87 1.23
N LEU A 18 -6.39 13.76 2.20
CA LEU A 18 -6.97 15.11 2.22
C LEU A 18 -6.66 15.86 0.91
N SER A 19 -7.61 16.67 0.47
CA SER A 19 -7.42 17.58 -0.63
C SER A 19 -6.32 18.61 -0.31
N ARG A 20 -5.66 19.10 -1.36
CA ARG A 20 -4.63 20.13 -1.24
C ARG A 20 -5.04 21.32 -0.37
N PRO A 21 -6.24 21.94 -0.51
CA PRO A 21 -6.65 23.04 0.38
C PRO A 21 -6.72 22.64 1.85
N MET A 22 -7.31 21.49 2.17
CA MET A 22 -7.43 21.03 3.56
C MET A 22 -6.10 20.60 4.17
N ALA A 23 -5.25 19.94 3.41
CA ALA A 23 -3.90 19.59 3.85
C ALA A 23 -3.05 20.85 4.12
N THR A 24 -3.17 21.88 3.27
CA THR A 24 -2.48 23.16 3.45
C THR A 24 -2.97 23.87 4.72
N ALA A 25 -4.30 23.96 4.92
CA ALA A 25 -4.87 24.58 6.12
C ALA A 25 -4.47 23.86 7.41
N MET A 26 -4.37 22.53 7.37
CA MET A 26 -3.87 21.74 8.51
C MET A 26 -2.39 22.01 8.79
N ALA A 27 -1.54 22.08 7.76
CA ALA A 27 -0.12 22.36 7.89
C ALA A 27 0.15 23.79 8.42
N ASP A 28 -0.67 24.75 8.02
CA ASP A 28 -0.62 26.14 8.49
C ASP A 28 -1.21 26.33 9.90
N GLY A 29 -1.71 25.25 10.54
CA GLY A 29 -2.24 25.26 11.90
C GLY A 29 -3.61 25.95 12.02
N LEU A 30 -4.34 26.07 10.91
CA LEU A 30 -5.64 26.75 10.83
C LEU A 30 -6.84 25.80 11.05
N LEU A 31 -6.58 24.56 11.44
CA LEU A 31 -7.56 23.56 11.84
C LEU A 31 -7.27 23.09 13.27
N PRO A 32 -7.55 23.90 14.29
CA PRO A 32 -7.31 23.50 15.68
C PRO A 32 -8.15 22.26 16.04
N GLU A 33 -7.59 21.37 16.87
CA GLU A 33 -8.27 20.14 17.28
C GLU A 33 -9.68 20.44 17.84
N GLY A 34 -10.69 19.74 17.33
CA GLY A 34 -12.09 19.92 17.72
C GLY A 34 -12.86 20.99 16.93
N SER A 35 -12.24 21.75 16.03
CA SER A 35 -12.95 22.73 15.19
C SER A 35 -13.99 22.06 14.28
N THR A 36 -15.19 22.61 14.18
CA THR A 36 -16.20 22.14 13.23
C THR A 36 -15.77 22.48 11.81
N VAL A 37 -15.90 21.52 10.88
CA VAL A 37 -15.55 21.71 9.47
C VAL A 37 -16.77 21.44 8.58
N PHE A 38 -16.98 22.27 7.57
CA PHE A 38 -18.00 22.06 6.56
C PHE A 38 -17.41 22.09 5.14
N ASP A 39 -17.62 21.04 4.36
CA ASP A 39 -17.15 20.96 2.98
C ASP A 39 -18.29 21.28 1.99
N TYR A 40 -18.23 22.47 1.39
CA TYR A 40 -19.24 22.99 0.49
C TYR A 40 -18.89 22.58 -0.95
N GLY A 41 -19.63 21.62 -1.49
CA GLY A 41 -19.30 20.92 -2.75
C GLY A 41 -18.38 19.72 -2.52
N CYS A 42 -18.69 18.89 -1.53
CA CYS A 42 -17.82 17.80 -1.06
C CYS A 42 -17.61 16.65 -2.08
N GLY A 43 -18.33 16.65 -3.20
CA GLY A 43 -18.31 15.57 -4.18
C GLY A 43 -18.57 14.22 -3.51
N LYS A 44 -17.67 13.26 -3.71
CA LYS A 44 -17.75 11.91 -3.13
C LYS A 44 -17.43 11.85 -1.63
N GLY A 45 -17.10 12.98 -0.99
CA GLY A 45 -16.91 13.09 0.45
C GLY A 45 -15.59 12.52 0.97
N ASP A 46 -14.50 12.59 0.19
CA ASP A 46 -13.20 12.11 0.64
C ASP A 46 -12.64 12.96 1.79
N ASP A 47 -12.68 14.30 1.69
CA ASP A 47 -12.21 15.18 2.78
C ASP A 47 -12.99 14.95 4.08
N LEU A 48 -14.31 14.75 3.96
CA LEU A 48 -15.17 14.38 5.09
C LEU A 48 -14.70 13.09 5.76
N ARG A 49 -14.31 12.08 4.98
CA ARG A 49 -13.85 10.80 5.52
C ARG A 49 -12.52 10.95 6.27
N HIS A 50 -11.57 11.67 5.69
CA HIS A 50 -10.24 11.85 6.27
C HIS A 50 -10.28 12.75 7.51
N LEU A 51 -11.02 13.86 7.47
CA LEU A 51 -11.17 14.75 8.63
C LEU A 51 -11.92 14.06 9.78
N ARG A 52 -12.94 13.24 9.51
CA ARG A 52 -13.57 12.40 10.55
C ARG A 52 -12.58 11.41 11.16
N ALA A 53 -11.75 10.78 10.34
CA ALA A 53 -10.73 9.85 10.82
C ALA A 53 -9.67 10.54 11.70
N LEU A 54 -9.42 11.83 11.46
CA LEU A 54 -8.57 12.69 12.28
C LEU A 54 -9.27 13.27 13.52
N GLY A 55 -10.54 12.94 13.76
CA GLY A 55 -11.31 13.35 14.95
C GLY A 55 -12.05 14.69 14.82
N TYR A 56 -12.11 15.29 13.64
CA TYR A 56 -12.83 16.55 13.45
C TYR A 56 -14.35 16.36 13.31
N PRO A 57 -15.17 17.19 13.96
CA PRO A 57 -16.60 17.27 13.70
C PRO A 57 -16.85 17.86 12.32
N VAL A 58 -17.01 17.01 11.29
CA VAL A 58 -17.10 17.45 9.89
C VAL A 58 -18.36 16.93 9.19
N ASP A 59 -18.95 17.79 8.35
CA ASP A 59 -20.00 17.42 7.41
C ASP A 59 -19.85 18.17 6.08
N GLY A 60 -20.69 17.88 5.10
CA GLY A 60 -20.59 18.53 3.80
C GLY A 60 -21.79 18.29 2.93
N TRP A 61 -21.93 19.16 1.94
CA TRP A 61 -23.04 19.18 0.99
C TRP A 61 -22.49 19.12 -0.43
N ASP A 62 -23.21 18.42 -1.31
CA ASP A 62 -22.92 18.42 -2.75
C ASP A 62 -24.25 18.29 -3.52
N PRO A 63 -24.49 19.12 -4.54
CA PRO A 63 -25.78 19.15 -5.24
C PRO A 63 -26.10 17.84 -5.98
N THR A 64 -25.09 16.99 -6.25
CA THR A 64 -25.30 15.70 -6.92
C THR A 64 -25.09 14.51 -5.98
N HIS A 65 -24.02 14.53 -5.20
CA HIS A 65 -23.58 13.36 -4.42
C HIS A 65 -24.17 13.33 -3.01
N ARG A 66 -24.54 14.48 -2.44
CA ARG A 66 -25.21 14.59 -1.12
C ARG A 66 -26.30 15.68 -1.13
N PRO A 67 -27.30 15.60 -2.02
CA PRO A 67 -28.30 16.65 -2.18
C PRO A 67 -29.27 16.80 -1.00
N SER A 68 -29.43 15.74 -0.20
CA SER A 68 -30.29 15.74 0.99
C SER A 68 -29.62 16.31 2.25
N ALA A 69 -28.31 16.54 2.22
CA ALA A 69 -27.64 17.22 3.32
C ALA A 69 -28.07 18.70 3.36
N GLN A 70 -28.21 19.28 4.55
CA GLN A 70 -28.46 20.71 4.68
C GLN A 70 -27.15 21.44 4.93
N PRO A 71 -26.85 22.51 4.17
CA PRO A 71 -25.72 23.38 4.49
C PRO A 71 -25.87 23.94 5.90
N ARG A 72 -24.81 23.86 6.71
CA ARG A 72 -24.82 24.31 8.11
C ARG A 72 -23.56 25.10 8.45
N PRO A 73 -23.62 26.07 9.38
CA PRO A 73 -22.45 26.82 9.81
C PRO A 73 -21.36 25.93 10.41
N ALA A 74 -20.10 26.35 10.24
CA ALA A 74 -18.93 25.71 10.82
C ALA A 74 -17.79 26.71 11.03
N ALA A 75 -16.91 26.40 11.99
CA ALA A 75 -15.69 27.15 12.25
C ALA A 75 -14.86 27.31 10.97
N VAL A 76 -14.68 26.21 10.22
CA VAL A 76 -13.96 26.23 8.95
C VAL A 76 -14.83 25.69 7.82
N VAL A 77 -14.97 26.46 6.75
CA VAL A 77 -15.67 26.03 5.53
C VAL A 77 -14.66 25.86 4.40
N ASN A 78 -14.75 24.75 3.67
CA ASN A 78 -13.95 24.48 2.49
C ASN A 78 -14.81 24.62 1.23
N LEU A 79 -14.35 25.42 0.28
CA LEU A 79 -14.89 25.54 -1.09
C LEU A 79 -13.81 25.04 -2.06
N GLY A 80 -13.57 23.73 -2.03
CA GLY A 80 -12.45 23.11 -2.72
C GLY A 80 -12.71 22.80 -4.20
N PHE A 81 -12.14 23.59 -5.12
CA PHE A 81 -12.20 23.37 -6.57
C PHE A 81 -13.62 23.43 -7.20
N VAL A 82 -14.62 23.86 -6.45
CA VAL A 82 -16.03 23.93 -6.89
C VAL A 82 -16.23 25.00 -7.95
N ILE A 83 -15.60 26.16 -7.78
CA ILE A 83 -15.75 27.28 -8.71
C ILE A 83 -15.17 26.99 -10.10
N ASN A 84 -14.33 25.97 -10.24
CA ASN A 84 -13.79 25.58 -11.56
C ASN A 84 -14.87 24.99 -12.46
N VAL A 85 -15.92 24.39 -11.91
CA VAL A 85 -16.86 23.57 -12.69
C VAL A 85 -18.20 24.24 -12.97
N ILE A 86 -18.37 25.49 -12.51
CA ILE A 86 -19.59 26.29 -12.68
C ILE A 86 -19.38 27.27 -13.83
N GLU A 87 -20.13 27.09 -14.91
CA GLU A 87 -20.00 27.85 -16.15
C GLU A 87 -20.49 29.30 -16.06
N HIS A 88 -21.41 29.60 -15.14
CA HIS A 88 -21.99 30.94 -15.01
C HIS A 88 -21.25 31.77 -13.96
N PRO A 89 -20.67 32.94 -14.31
CA PRO A 89 -19.97 33.80 -13.36
C PRO A 89 -20.83 34.27 -12.17
N GLY A 90 -22.11 34.56 -12.42
CA GLY A 90 -23.05 34.96 -11.37
C GLY A 90 -23.27 33.86 -10.33
N GLU A 91 -23.46 32.63 -10.79
CA GLU A 91 -23.63 31.45 -9.94
C GLU A 91 -22.36 31.15 -9.13
N ARG A 92 -21.16 31.30 -9.72
CA ARG A 92 -19.90 31.15 -8.97
C ARG A 92 -19.81 32.13 -7.81
N ARG A 93 -20.23 33.38 -8.03
CA ARG A 93 -20.23 34.41 -6.99
C ARG A 93 -21.23 34.09 -5.89
N GLU A 94 -22.42 33.62 -6.26
CA GLU A 94 -23.44 33.20 -5.30
C GLU A 94 -22.96 32.02 -4.45
N VAL A 95 -22.37 30.99 -5.08
CA VAL A 95 -21.78 29.84 -4.37
C VAL A 95 -20.68 30.26 -3.39
N LEU A 96 -19.80 31.18 -3.80
CA LEU A 96 -18.77 31.71 -2.90
C LEU A 96 -19.39 32.44 -1.70
N ARG A 97 -20.43 33.26 -1.93
CA ARG A 97 -21.15 33.97 -0.86
C ARG A 97 -21.88 33.01 0.08
N SER A 98 -22.54 31.99 -0.44
CA SER A 98 -23.20 30.97 0.39
C SER A 98 -22.20 30.18 1.22
N ALA A 99 -21.03 29.82 0.68
CA ALA A 99 -19.97 29.20 1.48
C ALA A 99 -19.47 30.15 2.59
N TRP A 100 -19.33 31.43 2.29
CA TRP A 100 -18.94 32.46 3.25
C TRP A 100 -19.98 32.65 4.36
N GLU A 101 -21.27 32.65 4.05
CA GLU A 101 -22.35 32.75 5.04
C GLU A 101 -22.32 31.64 6.09
N LEU A 102 -21.86 30.44 5.72
CA LEU A 102 -21.70 29.31 6.64
C LEU A 102 -20.39 29.35 7.43
N THR A 103 -19.51 30.30 7.13
CA THR A 103 -18.18 30.37 7.74
C THR A 103 -18.22 31.19 9.03
N GLU A 104 -17.90 30.55 10.14
CA GLU A 104 -17.80 31.22 11.45
C GLU A 104 -16.39 31.80 11.71
N GLN A 105 -15.32 31.18 11.20
CA GLN A 105 -13.94 31.65 11.42
C GLN A 105 -13.11 31.76 10.14
N LEU A 106 -13.02 30.68 9.35
CA LEU A 106 -12.13 30.59 8.18
C LEU A 106 -12.82 29.95 6.98
N LEU A 107 -12.78 30.62 5.83
CA LEU A 107 -13.14 30.06 4.55
C LEU A 107 -11.89 29.73 3.75
N VAL A 108 -11.77 28.49 3.31
CA VAL A 108 -10.73 28.02 2.40
C VAL A 108 -11.30 27.97 0.99
N VAL A 109 -10.75 28.78 0.09
CA VAL A 109 -11.17 28.82 -1.33
C VAL A 109 -10.03 28.27 -2.19
N SER A 110 -10.34 27.30 -3.07
CA SER A 110 -9.34 26.82 -4.01
C SER A 110 -9.84 26.69 -5.45
N ALA A 111 -8.93 26.90 -6.38
CA ALA A 111 -9.18 26.76 -7.82
C ALA A 111 -7.99 26.11 -8.54
N ARG A 112 -8.27 25.48 -9.69
CA ARG A 112 -7.25 25.07 -10.66
C ARG A 112 -6.63 26.27 -11.36
N MET A 113 -5.32 26.21 -11.60
CA MET A 113 -4.51 27.30 -12.15
C MET A 113 -4.42 27.25 -13.67
N THR A 114 -4.15 28.36 -14.34
CA THR A 114 -4.00 28.44 -15.81
C THR A 114 -2.98 27.43 -16.36
N TRP A 115 -1.89 27.16 -15.64
CA TRP A 115 -0.91 26.14 -16.05
C TRP A 115 -1.43 24.69 -15.94
N ASP A 116 -2.48 24.42 -15.17
CA ASP A 116 -3.13 23.09 -15.09
C ASP A 116 -3.97 22.79 -16.35
N ALA A 117 -4.11 23.75 -17.27
CA ALA A 117 -4.86 23.63 -18.52
C ALA A 117 -4.03 23.10 -19.69
N ARG A 118 -2.70 22.95 -19.55
CA ARG A 118 -1.77 22.64 -20.65
C ARG A 118 -2.12 21.37 -21.44
N ASP A 119 -2.73 20.38 -20.80
CA ASP A 119 -3.11 19.10 -21.42
C ASP A 119 -4.64 18.97 -21.66
N LEU A 120 -5.41 20.04 -21.41
CA LEU A 120 -6.88 19.97 -21.51
C LEU A 120 -7.36 20.23 -22.94
N VAL A 121 -7.87 19.19 -23.60
CA VAL A 121 -8.49 19.30 -24.93
C VAL A 121 -10.00 19.56 -24.79
N GLY A 122 -10.46 20.74 -25.24
CA GLY A 122 -11.86 21.12 -25.22
C GLY A 122 -12.16 22.34 -26.10
N ARG A 123 -13.43 22.71 -26.19
CA ARG A 123 -13.87 23.92 -26.91
C ARG A 123 -14.06 25.09 -25.92
N PRO A 124 -13.69 26.32 -26.28
CA PRO A 124 -13.99 27.49 -25.45
C PRO A 124 -15.49 27.61 -25.17
N MET A 125 -15.85 27.95 -23.93
CA MET A 125 -17.22 28.23 -23.52
C MET A 125 -17.18 29.31 -22.43
N GLY A 126 -17.75 30.49 -22.68
CA GLY A 126 -17.67 31.60 -21.73
C GLY A 126 -16.21 31.97 -21.41
N ASP A 127 -15.87 32.02 -20.14
CA ASP A 127 -14.52 32.26 -19.62
C ASP A 127 -13.73 30.98 -19.31
N GLY A 128 -14.24 29.80 -19.72
CA GLY A 128 -13.61 28.51 -19.49
C GLY A 128 -13.61 27.60 -20.72
N THR A 129 -13.37 26.32 -20.48
CA THR A 129 -13.27 25.30 -21.53
C THR A 129 -14.27 24.17 -21.27
N LEU A 130 -15.06 23.81 -22.29
CA LEU A 130 -15.90 22.62 -22.28
C LEU A 130 -15.11 21.42 -22.84
N THR A 131 -14.88 20.42 -22.00
CA THR A 131 -14.13 19.22 -22.36
C THR A 131 -14.92 18.31 -23.31
N ARG A 132 -14.23 17.34 -23.94
CA ARG A 132 -14.88 16.27 -24.73
C ARG A 132 -15.89 15.44 -23.91
N ALA A 133 -15.73 15.37 -22.60
CA ALA A 133 -16.65 14.68 -21.68
C ALA A 133 -17.89 15.50 -21.32
N GLY A 134 -18.02 16.73 -21.84
CA GLY A 134 -19.14 17.64 -21.57
C GLY A 134 -19.06 18.37 -20.22
N THR A 135 -17.88 18.47 -19.62
CA THR A 135 -17.66 19.19 -18.36
C THR A 135 -17.06 20.57 -18.62
N PHE A 136 -17.53 21.60 -17.92
CA PHE A 136 -16.91 22.93 -17.92
C PHE A 136 -15.73 22.98 -16.96
N GLN A 137 -14.67 23.71 -17.33
CA GLN A 137 -13.50 23.98 -16.49
C GLN A 137 -13.04 25.43 -16.69
N LYS A 138 -13.16 26.27 -15.66
CA LYS A 138 -12.47 27.55 -15.53
C LYS A 138 -11.12 27.32 -14.84
N PHE A 139 -10.08 27.97 -15.35
CA PHE A 139 -8.77 28.05 -14.70
C PHE A 139 -8.48 29.50 -14.34
N TYR A 140 -7.75 29.73 -13.25
CA TYR A 140 -7.46 31.07 -12.76
C TYR A 140 -5.97 31.37 -12.70
N ASP A 141 -5.60 32.61 -12.96
CA ASP A 141 -4.31 33.13 -12.51
C ASP A 141 -4.39 33.48 -11.02
N GLN A 142 -3.24 33.53 -10.34
CA GLN A 142 -3.22 33.72 -8.87
C GLN A 142 -3.84 35.05 -8.46
N ASN A 143 -3.48 36.14 -9.14
CA ASN A 143 -4.01 37.48 -8.85
C ASN A 143 -5.48 37.60 -9.26
N GLU A 144 -5.85 37.02 -10.41
CA GLU A 144 -7.26 36.98 -10.86
C GLU A 144 -8.15 36.31 -9.80
N LEU A 145 -7.71 35.18 -9.23
CA LEU A 145 -8.46 34.49 -8.18
C LEU A 145 -8.57 35.34 -6.91
N ALA A 146 -7.49 36.02 -6.50
CA ALA A 146 -7.50 36.90 -5.34
C ALA A 146 -8.49 38.06 -5.51
N GLU A 147 -8.38 38.81 -6.61
CA GLU A 147 -9.27 39.94 -6.92
C GLU A 147 -10.73 39.49 -7.05
N TRP A 148 -10.97 38.32 -7.64
CA TRP A 148 -12.31 37.77 -7.75
C TRP A 148 -12.92 37.41 -6.39
N ILE A 149 -12.14 36.82 -5.47
CA ILE A 149 -12.58 36.52 -4.10
C ILE A 149 -12.88 37.83 -3.35
N GLU A 150 -11.93 38.77 -3.38
CA GLU A 150 -12.04 40.05 -2.67
C GLU A 150 -13.25 40.85 -3.15
N SER A 151 -13.42 41.03 -4.47
CA SER A 151 -14.57 41.74 -5.03
C SER A 151 -15.92 41.04 -4.81
N SER A 152 -15.91 39.72 -4.55
CA SER A 152 -17.15 38.96 -4.33
C SER A 152 -17.61 38.99 -2.88
N LEU A 153 -16.66 39.05 -1.94
CA LEU A 153 -16.90 38.96 -0.49
C LEU A 153 -16.68 40.28 0.26
N ASP A 154 -16.02 41.26 -0.35
CA ASP A 154 -15.55 42.50 0.29
C ASP A 154 -14.62 42.23 1.51
N VAL A 155 -13.86 41.13 1.43
CA VAL A 155 -12.90 40.72 2.45
C VAL A 155 -11.61 40.30 1.77
N LYS A 156 -10.49 40.82 2.27
CA LYS A 156 -9.16 40.53 1.72
C LYS A 156 -8.81 39.05 1.84
N PRO A 157 -8.50 38.35 0.74
CA PRO A 157 -8.02 36.98 0.77
C PRO A 157 -6.51 36.94 1.01
N TYR A 158 -6.07 35.95 1.77
CA TYR A 158 -4.66 35.71 2.07
C TYR A 158 -4.17 34.46 1.33
N ALA A 159 -3.13 34.60 0.51
CA ALA A 159 -2.58 33.49 -0.25
C ALA A 159 -1.89 32.46 0.66
N ALA A 160 -2.34 31.21 0.57
CA ALA A 160 -1.76 30.08 1.29
C ALA A 160 -0.72 29.36 0.43
N ALA A 161 -1.12 29.02 -0.80
CA ALA A 161 -0.35 28.31 -1.81
C ALA A 161 -0.91 28.65 -3.22
N PRO A 162 -0.28 28.22 -4.32
CA PRO A 162 -0.84 28.42 -5.64
C PRO A 162 -2.27 27.86 -5.76
N GLY A 163 -3.21 28.74 -6.12
CA GLY A 163 -4.63 28.45 -6.25
C GLY A 163 -5.38 28.20 -4.94
N ILE A 164 -4.81 28.54 -3.77
CA ILE A 164 -5.45 28.36 -2.45
C ILE A 164 -5.36 29.66 -1.65
N PHE A 165 -6.52 30.13 -1.19
CA PHE A 165 -6.68 31.35 -0.41
C PHE A 165 -7.47 31.11 0.88
N TYR A 166 -7.12 31.87 1.91
CA TYR A 166 -7.82 31.95 3.18
C TYR A 166 -8.55 33.27 3.31
N VAL A 167 -9.81 33.22 3.73
CA VAL A 167 -10.62 34.39 4.06
C VAL A 167 -11.05 34.26 5.51
N PHE A 168 -10.63 35.21 6.35
CA PHE A 168 -10.85 35.17 7.79
C PHE A 168 -12.02 36.06 8.18
N ARG A 169 -12.86 35.61 9.12
CA ARG A 169 -13.93 36.43 9.70
C ARG A 169 -13.39 37.55 10.57
N GLU A 170 -12.33 37.26 11.31
CA GLU A 170 -11.67 38.22 12.20
C GLU A 170 -10.33 38.67 11.62
N GLU A 171 -10.14 39.99 11.53
CA GLU A 171 -8.87 40.57 11.07
C GLU A 171 -7.71 40.18 12.00
N ALA A 172 -7.97 40.03 13.31
CA ALA A 172 -6.95 39.55 14.26
C ALA A 172 -6.48 38.11 13.96
N ALA A 173 -7.35 37.25 13.43
CA ALA A 173 -6.96 35.91 12.97
C ALA A 173 -6.10 35.98 11.71
N ALA A 174 -6.47 36.85 10.76
CA ALA A 174 -5.67 37.11 9.56
C ALA A 174 -4.26 37.63 9.90
N GLN A 175 -4.15 38.62 10.80
CA GLN A 175 -2.86 39.16 11.22
C GLN A 175 -2.02 38.14 11.99
N ARG A 176 -2.63 37.25 12.79
CA ARG A 176 -1.92 36.11 13.41
C ARG A 176 -1.33 35.16 12.35
N PHE A 177 -2.09 34.86 11.30
CA PHE A 177 -1.61 34.05 10.18
C PHE A 177 -0.46 34.72 9.41
N VAL A 178 -0.57 36.02 9.12
CA VAL A 178 0.52 36.78 8.48
C VAL A 178 1.76 36.84 9.38
N ALA A 179 1.58 37.09 10.67
CA ALA A 179 2.68 37.16 11.62
C ALA A 179 3.41 35.82 11.77
N SER A 180 2.70 34.67 11.72
CA SER A 180 3.33 33.35 11.79
C SER A 180 4.27 33.07 10.61
N ARG A 181 3.98 33.65 9.42
CA ARG A 181 4.86 33.61 8.24
C ARG A 181 6.12 34.48 8.41
N VAL A 182 6.02 35.60 9.13
CA VAL A 182 7.16 36.49 9.43
C VAL A 182 8.03 35.90 10.56
N TYR A 183 7.41 35.29 11.57
CA TYR A 183 8.11 34.62 12.69
C TYR A 183 8.77 33.30 12.28
N ALA A 184 8.50 32.77 11.09
CA ALA A 184 9.23 31.63 10.52
C ALA A 184 10.72 31.93 10.27
N TYR A 185 11.16 33.20 10.38
CA TYR A 185 12.57 33.59 10.33
C TYR A 185 13.31 33.52 11.68
N ARG A 186 12.64 33.16 12.78
CA ARG A 186 13.32 32.70 13.99
C ARG A 186 13.62 31.21 13.83
N PRO A 187 14.86 30.73 14.10
CA PRO A 187 15.11 29.30 14.12
C PRO A 187 14.20 28.71 15.20
N ARG A 188 13.17 27.98 14.78
CA ARG A 188 12.47 27.06 15.67
C ARG A 188 13.56 26.18 16.26
N VAL A 189 13.47 25.85 17.55
CA VAL A 189 14.20 24.69 18.05
C VAL A 189 13.65 23.51 17.27
N THR A 190 14.33 23.16 16.19
CA THR A 190 14.06 21.95 15.43
C THR A 190 14.53 20.85 16.35
N ILE A 191 13.60 20.32 17.14
CA ILE A 191 13.83 19.04 17.79
C ILE A 191 14.04 18.08 16.63
N ASP A 192 15.26 17.55 16.54
CA ASP A 192 15.61 16.57 15.53
C ASP A 192 14.64 15.39 15.66
N PRO A 193 13.82 15.09 14.63
CA PRO A 193 12.89 13.97 14.65
C PRO A 193 13.61 12.65 14.96
N GLN A 194 14.86 12.51 14.52
CA GLN A 194 15.68 11.33 14.80
C GLN A 194 15.95 11.19 16.30
N ALA A 195 16.46 12.25 16.94
CA ALA A 195 16.71 12.27 18.38
C ALA A 195 15.42 12.05 19.20
N GLN A 196 14.29 12.59 18.75
CA GLN A 196 13.00 12.41 19.43
C GLN A 196 12.47 10.97 19.27
N TYR A 197 12.67 10.34 18.11
CA TYR A 197 12.33 8.94 17.91
C TYR A 197 13.19 8.01 18.78
N GLU A 198 14.52 8.22 18.79
CA GLU A 198 15.46 7.44 19.59
C GLU A 198 15.13 7.51 21.09
N ALA A 199 14.79 8.70 21.60
CA ALA A 199 14.39 8.89 22.99
C ALA A 199 13.08 8.19 23.38
N ASN A 200 12.23 7.81 22.40
CA ASN A 200 10.91 7.20 22.63
C ASN A 200 10.77 5.84 21.93
N GLN A 201 11.87 5.19 21.56
CA GLN A 201 11.87 4.01 20.69
C GLN A 201 11.06 2.84 21.29
N GLU A 202 11.22 2.58 22.60
CA GLU A 202 10.47 1.53 23.30
C GLU A 202 8.98 1.82 23.35
N THR A 203 8.60 3.06 23.65
CA THR A 203 7.20 3.53 23.68
C THR A 203 6.55 3.48 22.28
N LEU A 204 7.33 3.74 21.23
CA LEU A 204 6.87 3.71 19.84
C LEU A 204 6.84 2.30 19.22
N ALA A 205 7.57 1.34 19.79
CA ALA A 205 7.71 0.00 19.22
C ALA A 205 6.36 -0.71 18.97
N PRO A 206 5.35 -0.66 19.87
CA PRO A 206 4.06 -1.28 19.61
C PRO A 206 3.29 -0.63 18.46
N LEU A 207 3.36 0.70 18.34
CA LEU A 207 2.75 1.44 17.23
C LEU A 207 3.43 1.11 15.90
N LEU A 208 4.76 1.08 15.89
CA LEU A 208 5.54 0.69 14.72
C LEU A 208 5.19 -0.73 14.27
N ALA A 209 5.19 -1.70 15.19
CA ALA A 209 4.83 -3.08 14.91
C ALA A 209 3.40 -3.21 14.36
N PHE A 210 2.44 -2.47 14.92
CA PHE A 210 1.08 -2.44 14.40
C PHE A 210 1.04 -1.90 12.96
N MET A 211 1.70 -0.75 12.72
CA MET A 211 1.73 -0.14 11.39
C MET A 211 2.40 -1.07 10.35
N GLN A 212 3.44 -1.80 10.74
CA GLN A 212 4.12 -2.80 9.90
C GLN A 212 3.20 -3.98 9.57
N ALA A 213 2.46 -4.50 10.55
CA ALA A 213 1.59 -5.65 10.37
C ALA A 213 0.29 -5.33 9.61
N HIS A 214 -0.26 -4.12 9.79
CA HIS A 214 -1.58 -3.76 9.28
C HIS A 214 -1.56 -2.75 8.13
N ALA A 215 -0.39 -2.16 7.83
CA ALA A 215 -0.22 -1.10 6.82
C ALA A 215 -1.17 0.10 7.00
N ARG A 216 -1.55 0.40 8.25
CA ARG A 216 -2.43 1.51 8.62
C ARG A 216 -2.24 1.89 10.09
N SER A 217 -2.82 3.02 10.49
CA SER A 217 -2.91 3.42 11.89
C SER A 217 -3.89 2.53 12.67
N PRO A 218 -3.61 2.27 13.97
CA PRO A 218 -4.56 1.60 14.84
C PRO A 218 -5.77 2.51 15.10
N ARG A 219 -6.94 1.88 15.20
CA ARG A 219 -8.19 2.47 15.67
C ARG A 219 -8.26 2.37 17.19
N VAL A 220 -9.22 3.08 17.77
CA VAL A 220 -9.53 3.00 19.20
C VAL A 220 -9.77 1.54 19.59
N GLY A 221 -9.03 1.06 20.59
CA GLY A 221 -9.11 -0.30 21.11
C GLY A 221 -8.24 -1.35 20.38
N GLU A 222 -7.54 -1.00 19.31
CA GLU A 222 -6.62 -1.94 18.63
C GLU A 222 -5.22 -1.97 19.24
N LEU A 223 -4.85 -0.92 19.99
CA LEU A 223 -3.71 -0.94 20.89
C LEU A 223 -4.17 -1.20 22.33
N PRO A 224 -3.41 -1.99 23.11
CA PRO A 224 -3.60 -2.12 24.55
C PRO A 224 -3.70 -0.74 25.23
N PRO A 225 -4.67 -0.53 26.16
CA PRO A 225 -4.88 0.78 26.78
C PRO A 225 -3.63 1.36 27.45
N GLY A 226 -2.79 0.52 28.07
CA GLY A 226 -1.52 0.96 28.67
C GLY A 226 -0.55 1.53 27.64
N GLN A 227 -0.32 0.81 26.54
CA GLN A 227 0.56 1.27 25.45
C GLN A 227 0.05 2.57 24.80
N LEU A 228 -1.27 2.72 24.67
CA LEU A 228 -1.85 3.96 24.16
C LEU A 228 -1.63 5.12 25.12
N ALA A 229 -1.78 4.90 26.42
CA ALA A 229 -1.53 5.93 27.44
C ALA A 229 -0.07 6.35 27.45
N ASP A 230 0.87 5.40 27.40
CA ASP A 230 2.31 5.68 27.37
C ASP A 230 2.69 6.55 26.15
N ILE A 231 2.13 6.25 24.98
CA ILE A 231 2.34 7.03 23.75
C ILE A 231 1.75 8.45 23.89
N GLN A 232 0.56 8.57 24.49
CA GLN A 232 -0.09 9.86 24.71
C GLN A 232 0.66 10.73 25.72
N GLU A 233 1.18 10.14 26.79
CA GLU A 233 2.00 10.84 27.78
C GLU A 233 3.31 11.35 27.17
N ALA A 234 4.01 10.50 26.42
CA ALA A 234 5.31 10.83 25.85
C ALA A 234 5.25 11.84 24.68
N LEU A 235 4.24 11.69 23.80
CA LEU A 235 4.20 12.39 22.50
C LEU A 235 2.92 13.20 22.27
N GLY A 236 2.02 13.23 23.26
CA GLY A 236 0.77 13.99 23.26
C GLY A 236 -0.38 13.32 22.52
N SER A 237 -0.15 12.69 21.37
CA SER A 237 -1.19 11.94 20.67
C SER A 237 -0.66 10.85 19.76
N LEU A 238 -1.50 9.85 19.49
CA LEU A 238 -1.21 8.77 18.54
C LEU A 238 -0.86 9.30 17.15
N GLY A 239 -1.53 10.37 16.70
CA GLY A 239 -1.25 11.01 15.42
C GLY A 239 0.12 11.70 15.37
N LYS A 240 0.56 12.32 16.48
CA LYS A 240 1.92 12.88 16.59
C LYS A 240 2.97 11.78 16.56
N ALA A 241 2.76 10.71 17.32
CA ALA A 241 3.64 9.54 17.34
C ALA A 241 3.79 8.91 15.95
N GLN A 242 2.69 8.73 15.22
CA GLN A 242 2.72 8.23 13.84
C GLN A 242 3.49 9.16 12.90
N ARG A 243 3.27 10.48 12.99
CA ARG A 243 4.00 11.45 12.16
C ARG A 243 5.50 11.40 12.45
N LEU A 244 5.88 11.27 13.72
CA LEU A 244 7.27 11.13 14.11
C LEU A 244 7.91 9.88 13.49
N ILE A 245 7.24 8.71 13.57
CA ILE A 245 7.69 7.49 12.89
C ILE A 245 7.88 7.76 11.39
N ARG A 246 6.87 8.33 10.73
CA ARG A 246 6.92 8.64 9.29
C ARG A 246 8.02 9.62 8.90
N GLN A 247 8.45 10.51 9.79
CA GLN A 247 9.54 11.46 9.53
C GLN A 247 10.93 10.83 9.58
N VAL A 248 11.10 9.73 10.33
CA VAL A 248 12.39 9.04 10.50
C VAL A 248 12.51 7.74 9.70
N THR A 249 11.48 7.40 8.93
CA THR A 249 11.42 6.21 8.07
C THR A 249 11.14 6.60 6.64
N ASP A 250 11.70 5.87 5.68
CA ASP A 250 11.49 6.15 4.26
C ASP A 250 10.04 5.88 3.81
N ASP A 251 9.49 6.74 2.96
CA ASP A 251 8.15 6.54 2.39
C ASP A 251 8.08 5.27 1.52
N ASP A 252 9.15 4.97 0.78
CA ASP A 252 9.28 3.75 -0.04
C ASP A 252 9.12 2.47 0.80
N TYR A 253 9.60 2.48 2.06
CA TYR A 253 9.42 1.36 2.98
C TYR A 253 7.93 1.12 3.29
N TRP A 254 7.17 2.19 3.52
CA TRP A 254 5.74 2.08 3.83
C TRP A 254 4.89 1.70 2.62
N ASP A 255 5.31 2.12 1.42
CA ASP A 255 4.69 1.65 0.18
C ASP A 255 4.88 0.14 0.02
N GLN A 256 6.08 -0.38 0.32
CA GLN A 256 6.34 -1.82 0.32
C GLN A 256 5.51 -2.57 1.36
N VAL A 257 5.41 -2.05 2.60
CA VAL A 257 4.53 -2.60 3.65
C VAL A 257 3.08 -2.65 3.18
N THR A 258 2.60 -1.60 2.52
CA THR A 258 1.24 -1.52 1.97
C THR A 258 1.02 -2.54 0.86
N VAL A 259 1.96 -2.66 -0.08
CA VAL A 259 1.90 -3.66 -1.17
C VAL A 259 1.89 -5.07 -0.60
N GLN A 260 2.77 -5.38 0.36
CA GLN A 260 2.85 -6.69 0.99
C GLN A 260 1.56 -7.03 1.72
N ARG A 261 1.05 -6.13 2.57
CA ARG A 261 -0.19 -6.39 3.32
C ARG A 261 -1.40 -6.55 2.41
N ARG A 262 -1.49 -5.77 1.33
CA ARG A 262 -2.52 -5.97 0.30
C ARG A 262 -2.43 -7.36 -0.32
N ALA A 263 -1.24 -7.82 -0.67
CA ALA A 263 -1.04 -9.16 -1.22
C ALA A 263 -1.52 -10.26 -0.27
N GLU A 264 -1.15 -10.20 1.01
CA GLU A 264 -1.57 -11.16 2.04
C GLU A 264 -3.09 -11.25 2.16
N LEU A 265 -3.76 -10.10 2.20
CA LEU A 265 -5.22 -10.04 2.28
C LEU A 265 -5.87 -10.58 1.01
N LEU A 266 -5.32 -10.30 -0.17
CA LEU A 266 -5.83 -10.87 -1.43
C LEU A 266 -5.67 -12.40 -1.46
N ILE A 267 -4.55 -12.92 -0.99
CA ILE A 267 -4.32 -14.38 -0.87
C ILE A 267 -5.37 -15.00 0.06
N TYR A 268 -5.58 -14.42 1.24
CA TYR A 268 -6.61 -14.87 2.18
C TYR A 268 -8.01 -14.86 1.53
N VAL A 269 -8.42 -13.74 0.93
CA VAL A 269 -9.75 -13.61 0.31
C VAL A 269 -9.90 -14.56 -0.89
N ALA A 270 -8.84 -14.79 -1.67
CA ALA A 270 -8.84 -15.71 -2.79
C ALA A 270 -9.07 -17.15 -2.31
N LEU A 271 -8.27 -17.61 -1.35
CA LEU A 271 -8.35 -18.98 -0.83
C LEU A 271 -9.65 -19.25 -0.05
N SER A 272 -10.23 -18.23 0.60
CA SER A 272 -11.54 -18.36 1.28
C SER A 272 -12.69 -18.77 0.33
N ARG A 273 -12.50 -18.63 -0.99
CA ARG A 273 -13.49 -19.01 -2.01
C ARG A 273 -13.68 -20.52 -2.15
N PHE A 274 -12.69 -21.33 -1.77
CA PHE A 274 -12.81 -22.80 -1.84
C PHE A 274 -13.75 -23.38 -0.77
N GLY A 275 -14.00 -22.61 0.29
CA GLY A 275 -15.11 -22.88 1.21
C GLY A 275 -16.30 -21.97 0.90
N ARG A 276 -16.92 -21.44 1.95
CA ARG A 276 -17.87 -20.33 1.83
C ARG A 276 -17.18 -19.06 2.30
N ARG A 277 -16.86 -18.17 1.36
CA ARG A 277 -16.26 -16.87 1.67
C ARG A 277 -17.12 -16.16 2.76
N PRO A 278 -16.51 -15.70 3.86
CA PRO A 278 -17.26 -15.05 4.94
C PRO A 278 -17.90 -13.75 4.45
N ARG A 279 -19.06 -13.40 5.02
CA ARG A 279 -19.63 -12.05 4.90
C ARG A 279 -18.77 -11.06 5.66
N PHE A 280 -18.80 -9.79 5.26
CA PHE A 280 -18.02 -8.75 5.93
C PHE A 280 -18.27 -8.67 7.45
N SER A 281 -19.52 -8.87 7.88
CA SER A 281 -19.92 -8.88 9.29
C SER A 281 -19.39 -10.07 10.09
N GLN A 282 -18.82 -11.08 9.43
CA GLN A 282 -18.23 -12.26 10.05
C GLN A 282 -16.71 -12.15 10.19
N LEU A 283 -16.10 -11.10 9.61
CA LEU A 283 -14.69 -10.80 9.82
C LEU A 283 -14.51 -10.16 11.20
N ASP A 284 -13.41 -10.47 11.87
CA ASP A 284 -13.03 -9.75 13.08
C ASP A 284 -12.75 -8.27 12.77
N GLY A 285 -12.79 -7.44 13.82
CA GLY A 285 -12.68 -5.99 13.67
C GLY A 285 -11.38 -5.52 13.02
N GLN A 286 -10.26 -6.19 13.29
CA GLN A 286 -8.95 -5.84 12.74
C GLN A 286 -8.87 -6.20 11.26
N LEU A 287 -9.24 -7.44 10.89
CA LEU A 287 -9.24 -7.89 9.50
C LEU A 287 -10.22 -7.08 8.64
N ALA A 288 -11.41 -6.79 9.17
CA ALA A 288 -12.38 -5.90 8.53
C ALA A 288 -11.82 -4.46 8.38
N GLY A 289 -11.08 -4.00 9.38
CA GLY A 289 -10.38 -2.71 9.39
C GLY A 289 -9.32 -2.62 8.29
N ASP A 290 -8.46 -3.62 8.20
CA ASP A 290 -7.38 -3.73 7.21
C ASP A 290 -7.93 -3.76 5.80
N ILE A 291 -8.93 -4.61 5.53
CA ILE A 291 -9.57 -4.71 4.21
C ILE A 291 -10.21 -3.37 3.82
N ARG A 292 -10.91 -2.71 4.75
CA ARG A 292 -11.54 -1.42 4.46
C ARG A 292 -10.51 -0.31 4.22
N ALA A 293 -9.43 -0.28 4.99
CA ALA A 293 -8.37 0.71 4.81
C ALA A 293 -7.66 0.53 3.47
N LEU A 294 -7.36 -0.71 3.09
CA LEU A 294 -6.52 -0.99 1.94
C LEU A 294 -7.32 -1.10 0.64
N PHE A 295 -8.54 -1.64 0.65
CA PHE A 295 -9.34 -1.87 -0.56
C PHE A 295 -10.60 -1.03 -0.65
N GLY A 296 -10.91 -0.22 0.38
CA GLY A 296 -12.13 0.57 0.49
C GLY A 296 -13.36 -0.27 0.86
N THR A 297 -13.67 -1.30 0.06
CA THR A 297 -14.79 -2.23 0.32
C THR A 297 -14.35 -3.68 0.23
N TYR A 298 -15.03 -4.55 0.98
CA TYR A 298 -14.79 -5.98 0.90
C TYR A 298 -15.17 -6.59 -0.45
N GLN A 299 -16.16 -6.01 -1.15
CA GLN A 299 -16.54 -6.43 -2.50
C GLN A 299 -15.40 -6.16 -3.50
N GLU A 300 -14.72 -5.03 -3.38
CA GLU A 300 -13.55 -4.73 -4.23
C GLU A 300 -12.39 -5.69 -3.94
N ALA A 301 -12.12 -5.98 -2.67
CA ALA A 301 -11.13 -7.00 -2.28
C ALA A 301 -11.50 -8.38 -2.86
N CYS A 302 -12.79 -8.77 -2.81
CA CYS A 302 -13.29 -10.00 -3.41
C CYS A 302 -13.06 -10.05 -4.92
N LEU A 303 -13.38 -8.98 -5.64
CA LEU A 303 -13.21 -8.89 -7.09
C LEU A 303 -11.74 -9.05 -7.49
N GLN A 304 -10.84 -8.35 -6.80
CA GLN A 304 -9.40 -8.45 -7.05
C GLN A 304 -8.86 -9.85 -6.71
N ALA A 305 -9.31 -10.45 -5.61
CA ALA A 305 -8.93 -11.80 -5.22
C ALA A 305 -9.43 -12.85 -6.21
N ASP A 306 -10.62 -12.67 -6.79
CA ASP A 306 -11.17 -13.57 -7.81
C ASP A 306 -10.37 -13.50 -9.12
N ARG A 307 -9.92 -12.30 -9.51
CA ARG A 307 -8.99 -12.14 -10.64
C ARG A 307 -7.65 -12.81 -10.38
N LEU A 308 -7.12 -12.69 -9.16
CA LEU A 308 -5.87 -13.33 -8.76
C LEU A 308 -5.99 -14.86 -8.80
N LEU A 309 -7.10 -15.40 -8.31
CA LEU A 309 -7.39 -16.83 -8.36
C LEU A 309 -7.57 -17.36 -9.80
N LEU A 310 -8.20 -16.57 -10.68
CA LEU A 310 -8.28 -16.92 -12.10
C LEU A 310 -6.87 -16.92 -12.75
N ALA A 311 -6.07 -15.90 -12.46
CA ALA A 311 -4.72 -15.77 -13.01
C ALA A 311 -3.79 -16.91 -12.57
N CYS A 312 -3.95 -17.45 -11.37
CA CYS A 312 -3.12 -18.58 -10.92
C CYS A 312 -3.43 -19.90 -11.65
N GLY A 313 -4.53 -19.98 -12.40
CA GLY A 313 -4.84 -21.11 -13.28
C GLY A 313 -4.15 -21.04 -14.65
N ASP A 314 -3.62 -19.87 -15.03
CA ASP A 314 -2.97 -19.64 -16.31
C ASP A 314 -1.46 -19.93 -16.23
N GLN A 315 -1.01 -20.95 -16.97
CA GLN A 315 0.40 -21.38 -16.95
C GLN A 315 1.37 -20.32 -17.51
N ALA A 316 0.95 -19.51 -18.48
CA ALA A 316 1.79 -18.42 -19.00
C ALA A 316 1.98 -17.34 -17.93
N MET A 317 0.93 -17.02 -17.17
CA MET A 317 1.01 -16.09 -16.05
C MET A 317 1.90 -16.63 -14.93
N LEU A 318 1.77 -17.92 -14.58
CA LEU A 318 2.65 -18.57 -13.61
C LEU A 318 4.10 -18.52 -14.07
N TYR A 319 4.38 -18.80 -15.35
CA TYR A 319 5.71 -18.74 -15.93
C TYR A 319 6.32 -17.33 -15.81
N VAL A 320 5.59 -16.29 -16.25
CA VAL A 320 6.08 -14.90 -16.20
C VAL A 320 6.35 -14.47 -14.75
N ASN A 321 5.45 -14.79 -13.82
CA ASN A 321 5.64 -14.46 -12.41
C ASN A 321 6.79 -15.24 -11.78
N ALA A 322 6.95 -16.52 -12.12
CA ALA A 322 8.09 -17.31 -11.68
C ALA A 322 9.41 -16.72 -12.18
N ARG A 323 9.46 -16.27 -13.44
CA ARG A 323 10.63 -15.59 -14.02
C ARG A 323 10.95 -14.25 -13.36
N GLY A 324 9.92 -13.51 -12.97
CA GLY A 324 10.05 -12.24 -12.24
C GLY A 324 10.28 -12.38 -10.73
N SER A 325 10.25 -13.59 -10.18
CA SER A 325 10.45 -13.81 -8.74
C SER A 325 11.89 -13.47 -8.34
N LYS A 326 12.05 -12.63 -7.31
CA LYS A 326 13.35 -12.26 -6.75
C LYS A 326 13.98 -13.39 -5.92
N VAL A 327 13.18 -14.37 -5.51
CA VAL A 327 13.59 -15.51 -4.68
C VAL A 327 13.14 -16.82 -5.32
N GLY A 328 13.95 -17.85 -5.14
CA GLY A 328 13.70 -19.20 -5.60
C GLY A 328 14.55 -19.58 -6.82
N LYS A 329 14.93 -20.85 -6.88
CA LYS A 329 15.68 -21.41 -7.99
C LYS A 329 14.75 -21.68 -9.16
N GLN A 330 15.03 -21.03 -10.29
CA GLN A 330 14.29 -21.24 -11.52
C GLN A 330 14.88 -22.39 -12.33
N THR A 331 14.01 -23.27 -12.81
CA THR A 331 14.31 -24.25 -13.85
C THR A 331 13.44 -23.97 -15.07
N PRO A 332 13.64 -24.65 -16.21
CA PRO A 332 12.75 -24.51 -17.36
C PRO A 332 11.28 -24.83 -17.05
N SER A 333 11.01 -25.69 -16.07
CA SER A 333 9.67 -26.22 -15.78
C SER A 333 9.09 -25.84 -14.42
N ALA A 334 9.87 -25.24 -13.52
CA ALA A 334 9.38 -24.92 -12.18
C ALA A 334 10.18 -23.80 -11.49
N LEU A 335 9.54 -23.20 -10.50
CA LEU A 335 10.20 -22.41 -9.46
C LEU A 335 10.29 -23.24 -8.17
N TYR A 336 11.48 -23.34 -7.59
CA TYR A 336 11.72 -24.01 -6.31
C TYR A 336 12.03 -22.98 -5.23
N VAL A 337 11.28 -23.01 -4.13
CA VAL A 337 11.38 -22.02 -3.06
C VAL A 337 11.39 -22.74 -1.72
N HIS A 338 12.29 -22.35 -0.83
CA HIS A 338 12.26 -22.85 0.53
C HIS A 338 11.08 -22.24 1.29
N ARG A 339 10.43 -23.00 2.17
CA ARG A 339 9.22 -22.57 2.90
C ARG A 339 9.37 -21.22 3.62
N SER A 340 10.57 -20.88 4.07
CA SER A 340 10.85 -19.62 4.77
C SER A 340 10.71 -18.39 3.89
N ALA A 341 10.77 -18.54 2.57
CA ALA A 341 10.71 -17.45 1.61
C ALA A 341 9.43 -17.45 0.76
N MET A 342 8.43 -18.26 1.14
CA MET A 342 7.15 -18.31 0.42
C MET A 342 6.40 -16.98 0.43
N ALA A 343 6.61 -16.14 1.45
CA ALA A 343 6.00 -14.81 1.51
C ALA A 343 6.67 -13.79 0.56
N GLU A 344 7.87 -14.10 0.04
CA GLU A 344 8.69 -13.22 -0.79
C GLU A 344 8.45 -13.41 -2.30
N ILE A 345 7.73 -14.47 -2.69
CA ILE A 345 7.41 -14.74 -4.11
C ILE A 345 6.16 -13.97 -4.56
N PRO A 346 5.94 -13.76 -5.87
CA PRO A 346 4.75 -13.05 -6.36
C PRO A 346 3.42 -13.63 -5.83
N PRO A 347 2.43 -12.77 -5.50
CA PRO A 347 1.19 -13.20 -4.84
C PRO A 347 0.40 -14.27 -5.62
N VAL A 348 0.45 -14.24 -6.95
CA VAL A 348 -0.22 -15.26 -7.78
C VAL A 348 0.36 -16.66 -7.57
N LEU A 349 1.67 -16.77 -7.32
CA LEU A 349 2.34 -18.03 -7.02
C LEU A 349 2.03 -18.51 -5.59
N GLN A 350 1.84 -17.58 -4.66
CA GLN A 350 1.37 -17.89 -3.31
C GLN A 350 -0.08 -18.42 -3.32
N VAL A 351 -0.97 -17.82 -4.13
CA VAL A 351 -2.32 -18.36 -4.35
C VAL A 351 -2.25 -19.73 -5.01
N TYR A 352 -1.37 -19.93 -5.99
CA TYR A 352 -1.16 -21.22 -6.66
C TYR A 352 -0.74 -22.33 -5.68
N GLU A 353 0.24 -22.08 -4.79
CA GLU A 353 0.57 -22.96 -3.67
C GLU A 353 -0.63 -23.16 -2.75
N GLY A 354 -1.32 -22.08 -2.40
CA GLY A 354 -2.46 -22.11 -1.49
C GLY A 354 -3.59 -23.00 -2.00
N CYS A 355 -3.86 -23.01 -3.30
CA CYS A 355 -4.80 -23.94 -3.94
C CYS A 355 -4.39 -25.40 -3.69
N ALA A 356 -3.09 -25.72 -3.79
CA ALA A 356 -2.60 -27.07 -3.52
C ALA A 356 -2.70 -27.42 -2.02
N ARG A 357 -2.42 -26.47 -1.14
CA ARG A 357 -2.55 -26.62 0.31
C ARG A 357 -4.00 -26.77 0.77
N VAL A 358 -4.95 -26.15 0.08
CA VAL A 358 -6.39 -26.39 0.33
C VAL A 358 -6.75 -27.85 0.08
N LEU A 359 -6.13 -28.50 -0.92
CA LEU A 359 -6.40 -29.89 -1.26
C LEU A 359 -5.64 -30.89 -0.37
N ALA A 360 -4.36 -30.64 -0.11
CA ALA A 360 -3.48 -31.58 0.60
C ALA A 360 -3.33 -31.30 2.11
N GLY A 361 -3.78 -30.13 2.58
CA GLY A 361 -3.48 -29.63 3.92
C GLY A 361 -2.05 -29.11 4.08
N THR A 362 -1.72 -28.68 5.30
CA THR A 362 -0.38 -28.19 5.63
C THR A 362 0.58 -29.36 5.85
N ILE A 363 1.69 -29.38 5.11
CA ILE A 363 2.72 -30.42 5.20
C ILE A 363 3.90 -29.88 5.99
N ALA A 364 3.85 -30.02 7.31
CA ALA A 364 4.84 -29.42 8.24
C ALA A 364 6.28 -29.89 8.02
N SER A 365 6.48 -31.11 7.51
CA SER A 365 7.80 -31.68 7.23
C SER A 365 8.44 -31.13 5.97
N ALA A 366 7.66 -30.62 5.01
CA ALA A 366 8.20 -30.09 3.77
C ALA A 366 8.90 -28.76 4.04
N ASN A 367 10.12 -28.63 3.53
CA ASN A 367 10.91 -27.41 3.60
C ASN A 367 11.17 -26.80 2.23
N MET A 368 10.89 -27.53 1.15
CA MET A 368 11.04 -27.06 -0.22
C MET A 368 9.72 -27.21 -0.98
N ILE A 369 9.30 -26.15 -1.65
CA ILE A 369 8.08 -26.11 -2.47
C ILE A 369 8.51 -25.94 -3.92
N LYS A 370 8.05 -26.86 -4.77
CA LYS A 370 8.22 -26.82 -6.23
C LYS A 370 6.89 -26.40 -6.86
N LEU A 371 6.89 -25.24 -7.51
CA LEU A 371 5.76 -24.71 -8.26
C LEU A 371 5.99 -24.99 -9.75
N SER A 372 5.27 -25.96 -10.30
CA SER A 372 5.34 -26.25 -11.74
C SER A 372 4.69 -25.11 -12.52
N VAL A 373 5.38 -24.66 -13.57
CA VAL A 373 4.89 -23.62 -14.51
C VAL A 373 4.50 -24.21 -15.86
N THR A 374 4.73 -25.51 -16.07
CA THR A 374 4.33 -26.25 -17.27
C THR A 374 3.10 -27.11 -17.03
N GLU A 375 2.91 -27.57 -15.79
CA GLU A 375 1.79 -28.41 -15.38
C GLU A 375 1.11 -27.79 -14.16
N PRO A 376 -0.21 -27.95 -13.99
CA PRO A 376 -0.94 -27.47 -12.82
C PRO A 376 -0.65 -28.36 -11.60
N GLN A 377 0.59 -28.31 -11.11
CA GLN A 377 1.12 -29.13 -10.03
C GLN A 377 1.98 -28.33 -9.05
N VAL A 378 1.82 -28.62 -7.77
CA VAL A 378 2.71 -28.18 -6.70
C VAL A 378 3.26 -29.41 -5.98
N SER A 379 4.58 -29.48 -5.79
CA SER A 379 5.21 -30.54 -4.99
C SER A 379 5.82 -29.98 -3.71
N TYR A 380 5.57 -30.67 -2.61
CA TYR A 380 6.14 -30.42 -1.30
C TYR A 380 7.23 -31.45 -1.04
N LEU A 381 8.47 -30.99 -0.93
CA LEU A 381 9.67 -31.81 -0.86
C LEU A 381 10.29 -31.70 0.54
N THR A 382 10.66 -32.84 1.11
CA THR A 382 11.19 -32.94 2.47
C THR A 382 12.68 -33.30 2.45
N TYR A 383 13.52 -32.38 2.93
CA TYR A 383 14.96 -32.58 3.13
C TYR A 383 15.29 -32.44 4.63
N PRO A 384 15.23 -33.51 5.44
CA PRO A 384 15.35 -33.41 6.91
C PRO A 384 16.63 -32.72 7.39
N ASP A 385 17.75 -33.00 6.72
CA ASP A 385 19.06 -32.46 7.06
C ASP A 385 19.42 -31.21 6.24
N PHE A 386 18.42 -30.49 5.70
CA PHE A 386 18.63 -29.33 4.83
C PHE A 386 19.66 -28.33 5.35
N ASP A 387 19.67 -28.12 6.66
CA ASP A 387 20.55 -27.15 7.31
C ASP A 387 21.94 -27.70 7.65
N ARG A 388 22.05 -29.01 7.89
CA ARG A 388 23.27 -29.65 8.39
C ARG A 388 24.11 -30.22 7.25
N ASP A 389 23.46 -30.87 6.30
CA ASP A 389 24.09 -31.47 5.14
C ASP A 389 24.35 -30.39 4.07
N PRO A 390 25.56 -30.27 3.51
CA PRO A 390 25.80 -29.39 2.36
C PRO A 390 24.94 -29.76 1.13
N HIS A 391 24.65 -31.05 0.91
CA HIS A 391 23.91 -31.57 -0.24
C HIS A 391 22.86 -32.60 0.19
N PRO A 392 21.81 -32.16 0.90
CA PRO A 392 20.83 -33.06 1.48
C PRO A 392 20.10 -33.87 0.40
N VAL A 393 19.87 -35.14 0.67
CA VAL A 393 19.05 -36.02 -0.17
C VAL A 393 17.56 -35.84 0.12
N LEU A 394 16.74 -35.99 -0.91
CA LEU A 394 15.29 -35.93 -0.80
C LEU A 394 14.80 -37.15 -0.01
N ARG A 395 14.07 -36.94 1.09
CA ARG A 395 13.43 -38.02 1.85
C ARG A 395 12.08 -38.41 1.25
N SER A 396 11.24 -37.43 0.96
CA SER A 396 9.90 -37.66 0.44
C SER A 396 9.38 -36.48 -0.36
N ALA A 397 8.45 -36.77 -1.26
CA ALA A 397 7.74 -35.80 -2.07
C ALA A 397 6.23 -36.04 -2.01
N ILE A 398 5.46 -35.01 -1.74
CA ILE A 398 4.01 -35.00 -1.95
C ILE A 398 3.74 -34.12 -3.17
N THR A 399 3.06 -34.64 -4.18
CA THR A 399 2.71 -33.90 -5.39
C THR A 399 1.20 -33.74 -5.47
N VAL A 400 0.75 -32.50 -5.59
CA VAL A 400 -0.65 -32.13 -5.70
C VAL A 400 -0.93 -31.77 -7.14
N ASN A 401 -1.80 -32.52 -7.81
CA ASN A 401 -2.26 -32.22 -9.16
C ASN A 401 -3.58 -31.44 -9.10
N LEU A 402 -3.53 -30.14 -9.41
CA LEU A 402 -4.67 -29.24 -9.30
C LEU A 402 -5.71 -29.44 -10.42
N ARG A 403 -5.33 -30.06 -11.53
CA ARG A 403 -6.27 -30.39 -12.62
C ARG A 403 -7.04 -31.67 -12.33
N ARG A 404 -6.36 -32.69 -11.80
CA ARG A 404 -6.96 -34.00 -11.45
C ARG A 404 -7.52 -34.05 -10.03
N LEU A 405 -7.21 -33.03 -9.21
CA LEU A 405 -7.52 -32.98 -7.79
C LEU A 405 -7.02 -34.24 -7.05
N SER A 406 -5.78 -34.64 -7.32
CA SER A 406 -5.12 -35.79 -6.68
C SER A 406 -3.91 -35.38 -5.86
N VAL A 407 -3.58 -36.19 -4.86
CA VAL A 407 -2.40 -36.03 -4.01
C VAL A 407 -1.62 -37.34 -4.04
N ASP A 408 -0.41 -37.29 -4.58
CA ASP A 408 0.48 -38.45 -4.73
C ASP A 408 1.66 -38.32 -3.76
N TRP A 409 2.03 -39.40 -3.09
CA TRP A 409 3.18 -39.45 -2.19
C TRP A 409 4.27 -40.39 -2.71
N ARG A 410 5.52 -39.97 -2.58
CA ARG A 410 6.70 -40.76 -2.93
C ARG A 410 7.73 -40.73 -1.83
N ASP A 411 8.16 -41.92 -1.42
CA ASP A 411 9.22 -42.16 -0.44
C ASP A 411 10.54 -42.50 -1.12
N TYR A 412 11.63 -41.89 -0.68
CA TYR A 412 12.98 -42.11 -1.16
C TYR A 412 13.91 -42.69 -0.09
N THR A 413 13.41 -43.00 1.12
CA THR A 413 14.23 -43.57 2.21
C THR A 413 14.91 -44.89 1.87
N ARG A 414 14.35 -45.66 0.93
CA ARG A 414 14.92 -46.93 0.42
C ARG A 414 15.57 -46.80 -0.95
N SER A 415 15.76 -45.58 -1.44
CA SER A 415 16.43 -45.35 -2.72
C SER A 415 17.94 -45.37 -2.52
N ASP A 416 18.65 -46.19 -3.29
CA ASP A 416 20.12 -46.19 -3.29
C ASP A 416 20.73 -45.03 -4.09
N ASN A 417 19.89 -44.21 -4.72
CA ASN A 417 20.31 -43.05 -5.51
C ASN A 417 19.22 -41.96 -5.50
N PRO A 418 18.90 -41.40 -4.31
CA PRO A 418 17.85 -40.41 -4.18
C PRO A 418 18.23 -39.10 -4.89
N PRO A 419 17.24 -38.27 -5.28
CA PRO A 419 17.50 -36.91 -5.72
C PRO A 419 18.26 -36.13 -4.64
N LEU A 420 19.22 -35.32 -5.07
CA LEU A 420 20.11 -34.56 -4.19
C LEU A 420 19.98 -33.07 -4.48
N LEU A 421 20.03 -32.27 -3.42
CA LEU A 421 19.95 -30.81 -3.54
C LEU A 421 21.34 -30.19 -3.58
N HIS A 422 21.52 -29.21 -4.47
CA HIS A 422 22.72 -28.40 -4.57
C HIS A 422 22.34 -26.92 -4.76
N ARG A 423 23.27 -26.01 -4.48
CA ARG A 423 23.08 -24.54 -4.57
C ARG A 423 21.94 -24.04 -3.69
N LYS A 424 22.01 -24.37 -2.39
CA LYS A 424 20.93 -24.12 -1.42
C LYS A 424 20.59 -22.64 -1.27
N GLU A 425 21.55 -21.75 -1.51
CA GLU A 425 21.37 -20.30 -1.48
C GLU A 425 20.35 -19.77 -2.49
N GLU A 426 20.10 -20.48 -3.59
CA GLU A 426 19.15 -20.06 -4.62
C GLU A 426 17.69 -20.19 -4.19
N PHE A 427 17.40 -21.08 -3.23
CA PHE A 427 16.04 -21.32 -2.77
C PHE A 427 15.61 -20.42 -1.61
N LEU A 428 16.54 -19.64 -1.04
CA LEU A 428 16.37 -18.90 0.21
C LEU A 428 16.20 -17.41 -0.06
N GLY A 429 15.43 -16.74 0.80
CA GLY A 429 15.29 -15.28 0.82
C GLY A 429 16.61 -14.57 1.11
N GLY A 430 16.69 -13.30 0.71
CA GLY A 430 17.93 -12.50 0.78
C GLY A 430 18.53 -12.43 2.19
N ASP A 431 17.66 -12.30 3.19
CA ASP A 431 18.02 -12.12 4.60
C ASP A 431 18.21 -13.43 5.37
N HIS A 432 18.17 -14.59 4.70
CA HIS A 432 18.30 -15.87 5.38
C HIS A 432 19.70 -16.02 6.02
N PRO A 433 19.81 -16.29 7.35
CA PRO A 433 21.09 -16.21 8.07
C PRO A 433 22.21 -17.11 7.52
N ARG A 434 21.84 -18.26 6.95
CA ARG A 434 22.78 -19.25 6.38
C ARG A 434 23.01 -19.11 4.88
N ARG A 435 22.35 -18.16 4.20
CA ARG A 435 22.45 -18.01 2.74
C ARG A 435 23.89 -17.76 2.29
N SER A 436 24.60 -16.86 2.99
CA SER A 436 26.00 -16.55 2.71
C SER A 436 26.94 -17.75 2.91
N LEU A 437 26.64 -18.64 3.86
CA LEU A 437 27.38 -19.89 4.06
C LEU A 437 27.25 -20.82 2.85
N TYR A 438 26.01 -21.04 2.39
CA TYR A 438 25.73 -21.91 1.25
C TYR A 438 26.30 -21.33 -0.05
N GLU A 439 26.18 -20.03 -0.26
CA GLU A 439 26.75 -19.35 -1.43
C GLU A 439 28.28 -19.47 -1.49
N ARG A 440 28.98 -19.33 -0.36
CA ARG A 440 30.44 -19.53 -0.31
C ARG A 440 30.84 -20.95 -0.72
N LEU A 441 30.09 -21.94 -0.25
CA LEU A 441 30.30 -23.34 -0.63
C LEU A 441 30.10 -23.52 -2.14
N THR A 442 28.97 -23.06 -2.68
CA THR A 442 28.70 -23.16 -4.13
C THR A 442 29.76 -22.47 -4.98
N ARG A 443 30.26 -21.29 -4.57
CA ARG A 443 31.38 -20.65 -5.27
C ARG A 443 32.65 -21.50 -5.26
N ALA A 444 32.93 -22.23 -4.17
CA ALA A 444 34.09 -23.13 -4.10
C ALA A 444 33.91 -24.35 -5.02
N GLU A 445 32.72 -24.92 -5.04
CA GLU A 445 32.36 -26.05 -5.91
C GLU A 445 32.39 -25.69 -7.40
N ILE A 446 31.92 -24.48 -7.77
CA ILE A 446 32.03 -23.96 -9.15
C ILE A 446 33.51 -23.85 -9.55
N ARG A 447 34.37 -23.28 -8.69
CA ARG A 447 35.81 -23.18 -8.96
C ARG A 447 36.50 -24.54 -9.09
N ALA A 448 35.95 -25.58 -8.47
CA ALA A 448 36.45 -26.95 -8.55
C ALA A 448 35.87 -27.73 -9.75
N GLY A 449 35.07 -27.11 -10.62
CA GLY A 449 34.52 -27.75 -11.83
C GLY A 449 33.31 -28.66 -11.58
N LEU A 450 32.76 -28.71 -10.36
CA LEU A 450 31.71 -29.67 -10.00
C LEU A 450 30.36 -29.44 -10.71
N TYR A 451 30.19 -28.29 -11.39
CA TYR A 451 28.98 -27.91 -12.11
C TYR A 451 29.14 -27.90 -13.64
N GLU A 452 30.25 -28.40 -14.19
CA GLU A 452 30.46 -28.46 -15.65
C GLU A 452 29.46 -29.38 -16.37
N HIS A 453 28.98 -30.42 -15.67
CA HIS A 453 28.00 -31.39 -16.16
C HIS A 453 26.76 -31.44 -15.24
N PRO A 454 25.92 -30.38 -15.24
CA PRO A 454 24.80 -30.25 -14.30
C PRO A 454 23.75 -31.38 -14.43
N GLU A 455 23.68 -32.05 -15.58
CA GLU A 455 22.81 -33.20 -15.83
C GLU A 455 23.19 -34.45 -15.02
N ARG A 456 24.43 -34.52 -14.51
CA ARG A 456 24.95 -35.68 -13.77
C ARG A 456 24.78 -35.57 -12.26
N ILE A 457 24.56 -34.37 -11.73
CA ILE A 457 24.67 -34.08 -10.29
C ILE A 457 23.33 -34.02 -9.55
N GLY A 458 22.22 -34.30 -10.23
CA GLY A 458 20.88 -34.25 -9.63
C GLY A 458 20.56 -35.41 -8.67
N GLN A 459 21.43 -36.41 -8.56
CA GLN A 459 21.25 -37.61 -7.73
C GLN A 459 22.54 -37.92 -6.96
N LEU A 460 22.39 -38.59 -5.81
CA LEU A 460 23.48 -38.87 -4.87
C LEU A 460 24.75 -39.45 -5.53
N ARG A 461 24.63 -40.58 -6.23
CA ARG A 461 25.79 -41.28 -6.84
C ARG A 461 26.49 -40.42 -7.89
N GLY A 462 25.73 -39.62 -8.63
CA GLY A 462 26.28 -38.72 -9.64
C GLY A 462 27.08 -37.58 -9.01
N TRP A 463 26.59 -37.04 -7.88
CA TRP A 463 27.33 -36.07 -7.08
C TRP A 463 28.62 -36.65 -6.50
N GLU A 464 28.56 -37.84 -5.88
CA GLU A 464 29.72 -38.54 -5.32
C GLU A 464 30.78 -38.85 -6.37
N ALA A 465 30.38 -39.33 -7.55
CA ALA A 465 31.29 -39.58 -8.66
C ALA A 465 31.97 -38.29 -9.16
N THR A 466 31.23 -37.17 -9.15
CA THR A 466 31.77 -35.85 -9.56
C THR A 466 32.80 -35.34 -8.56
N LEU A 467 32.54 -35.48 -7.26
CA LEU A 467 33.50 -35.15 -6.19
C LEU A 467 34.78 -35.99 -6.32
N SER A 468 34.62 -37.32 -6.47
CA SER A 468 35.72 -38.26 -6.63
C SER A 468 36.58 -37.96 -7.86
N ALA A 469 35.94 -37.69 -9.01
CA ALA A 469 36.64 -37.34 -10.25
C ALA A 469 37.44 -36.03 -10.15
N ALA A 470 37.00 -35.09 -9.30
CA ALA A 470 37.66 -33.82 -9.05
C ALA A 470 38.69 -33.87 -7.90
N GLY A 471 38.83 -35.01 -7.21
CA GLY A 471 39.78 -35.19 -6.09
C GLY A 471 39.48 -34.29 -4.90
N VAL A 472 38.20 -34.07 -4.61
CA VAL A 472 37.73 -33.20 -3.52
C VAL A 472 36.65 -33.89 -2.70
N SER A 473 36.56 -33.53 -1.42
CA SER A 473 35.50 -33.97 -0.50
C SER A 473 34.93 -32.81 0.31
N LEU A 474 33.84 -33.09 1.04
CA LEU A 474 33.13 -32.12 1.87
C LEU A 474 33.40 -32.36 3.35
N ARG A 475 33.76 -31.31 4.10
CA ARG A 475 33.83 -31.30 5.56
C ARG A 475 32.87 -30.24 6.09
N GLY A 476 31.63 -30.64 6.34
CA GLY A 476 30.53 -29.69 6.54
C GLY A 476 30.31 -28.85 5.28
N HIS A 477 30.05 -27.55 5.43
CA HIS A 477 29.92 -26.62 4.29
C HIS A 477 31.27 -26.08 3.77
N ARG A 478 32.29 -26.93 3.71
CA ARG A 478 33.61 -26.60 3.15
C ARG A 478 34.07 -27.70 2.21
N LEU A 479 34.51 -27.30 1.02
CA LEU A 479 35.17 -28.17 0.06
C LEU A 479 36.67 -28.26 0.40
N VAL A 480 37.21 -29.47 0.48
CA VAL A 480 38.62 -29.75 0.74
C VAL A 480 39.18 -30.64 -0.38
N ARG A 481 40.48 -30.56 -0.65
CA ARG A 481 41.16 -31.53 -1.52
C ARG A 481 41.45 -32.79 -0.72
N ASP A 482 41.30 -33.93 -1.39
CA ASP A 482 41.56 -35.26 -0.82
C ASP A 482 43.05 -35.52 -0.62
#